data_AF-R5MGZ3-F1
#
_entry.id   AF-R5MGZ3-F1
#
_cell.length_a   1.000
_cell.length_b   1.000
_cell.length_c   1.000
_cell.angle_alpha   90.00
_cell.angle_beta   90.00
_cell.angle_gamma   90.00
#
_symmetry.space_group_name_H-M   'P 1'
#
loop_
_entity.id
_entity.type
_entity.pdbx_description
1 polymer ?
#
loop_
_entity_poly.entity_id
_entity_poly.type
_entity_poly.pdbx_seq_one_letter_code
_entity_poly.pdbx_strand_id
1 'polypeptide(L)'
;MAYVLTKNNDKLSLYSTPNLEGYKFNPKKEKTSISVNKVVVVNPKLVDNILSIKFQDKFKALLRYAQYVINDEDASSTDTAIVLDEVAMLKGILLNRYQKFLSKEKEMLFLQKLRIIENQIRSKEIAIKMSSFRSETETMRSGKSR
;
A
#
# COMPACT_ATOMS: atom_id res chain seq x y z
N MET A 1 -4.96 -29.91 -22.82
CA MET A 1 -5.80 -31.13 -22.78
C MET A 1 -6.85 -30.94 -21.69
N ALA A 2 -8.11 -31.30 -21.98
CA ALA A 2 -9.21 -31.23 -21.01
C ALA A 2 -9.56 -32.65 -20.56
N TYR A 3 -9.65 -32.87 -19.25
CA TYR A 3 -10.01 -34.13 -18.62
C TYR A 3 -11.27 -33.90 -17.78
N VAL A 4 -12.08 -34.94 -17.56
CA VAL A 4 -13.23 -34.87 -16.64
C VAL A 4 -12.94 -35.79 -15.48
N LEU A 5 -12.83 -35.23 -14.27
CA LEU A 5 -12.74 -35.97 -13.03
C LEU A 5 -14.14 -36.15 -12.47
N THR A 6 -14.47 -37.36 -12.02
CA THR A 6 -15.71 -37.64 -11.29
C THR A 6 -15.35 -38.16 -9.90
N LYS A 7 -15.88 -37.53 -8.86
CA LYS A 7 -15.78 -37.99 -7.47
C LYS A 7 -17.14 -37.84 -6.83
N ASN A 8 -17.67 -38.92 -6.25
CA ASN A 8 -19.00 -38.96 -5.62
C ASN A 8 -20.14 -38.42 -6.52
N ASN A 9 -20.18 -38.84 -7.80
CA ASN A 9 -21.14 -38.37 -8.83
C ASN A 9 -21.05 -36.89 -9.27
N ASP A 10 -20.20 -36.07 -8.65
CA ASP A 10 -19.93 -34.71 -9.12
C ASP A 10 -18.95 -34.73 -10.29
N LYS A 11 -19.35 -34.16 -11.44
CA LYS A 11 -18.50 -33.97 -12.61
C LYS A 11 -17.68 -32.68 -12.46
N LEU A 12 -16.40 -32.84 -12.20
CA LEU A 12 -15.40 -31.76 -12.20
C LEU A 12 -14.65 -31.76 -13.53
N SER A 13 -14.80 -30.69 -14.32
CA SER A 13 -14.01 -30.50 -15.54
C SER A 13 -12.61 -29.97 -15.19
N LEU A 14 -11.58 -30.76 -15.51
CA LEU A 14 -10.17 -30.45 -15.30
C LEU A 14 -9.56 -29.94 -16.60
N TYR A 15 -9.34 -28.65 -16.69
CA TYR A 15 -8.64 -28.04 -17.82
C TYR A 15 -7.16 -27.88 -17.46
N SER A 16 -6.28 -28.62 -18.15
CA SER A 16 -4.84 -28.37 -18.07
C SER A 16 -4.52 -27.18 -18.97
N THR A 17 -4.49 -25.98 -18.40
CA THR A 17 -3.91 -24.81 -19.06
C THR A 17 -2.38 -24.85 -18.91
N PRO A 18 -1.61 -24.48 -19.95
CA PRO A 18 -0.19 -24.22 -19.77
C PRO A 18 -0.01 -23.18 -18.66
N ASN A 19 1.08 -23.26 -17.92
CA ASN A 19 1.33 -22.38 -16.77
C ASN A 19 1.52 -20.95 -17.28
N LEU A 20 0.41 -20.19 -17.36
CA LEU A 20 0.41 -18.83 -17.88
C LEU A 20 1.07 -17.91 -16.84
N GLU A 21 2.24 -17.38 -17.21
CA GLU A 21 2.94 -16.37 -16.43
C GLU A 21 2.24 -15.01 -16.62
N GLY A 22 1.77 -14.43 -15.52
CA GLY A 22 0.97 -13.23 -15.53
C GLY A 22 0.61 -12.78 -14.12
N TYR A 23 0.03 -11.60 -14.00
CA TYR A 23 -0.37 -11.04 -12.73
C TYR A 23 -1.64 -11.73 -12.22
N LYS A 24 -1.55 -12.28 -11.00
CA LYS A 24 -2.59 -13.08 -10.36
C LYS A 24 -3.24 -12.27 -9.24
N PHE A 25 -4.56 -12.15 -9.25
CA PHE A 25 -5.30 -11.54 -8.14
C PHE A 25 -6.69 -12.15 -7.97
N ASN A 26 -7.26 -11.95 -6.79
CA ASN A 26 -8.63 -12.35 -6.49
C ASN A 26 -9.54 -11.12 -6.66
N PRO A 27 -10.58 -11.20 -7.49
CA PRO A 27 -11.56 -10.12 -7.61
C PRO A 27 -12.39 -10.03 -6.33
N LYS A 28 -13.00 -8.85 -6.09
CA LYS A 28 -13.95 -8.71 -4.98
C LYS A 28 -15.14 -9.62 -5.24
N LYS A 29 -15.66 -10.26 -4.19
CA LYS A 29 -16.87 -11.07 -4.26
C LYS A 29 -18.06 -10.14 -4.44
N GLU A 30 -18.59 -10.07 -5.64
CA GLU A 30 -19.87 -9.43 -5.91
C GLU A 30 -20.98 -10.48 -5.95
N LYS A 31 -22.22 -10.07 -5.63
CA LYS A 31 -23.42 -10.92 -5.77
C LYS A 31 -23.81 -11.03 -7.25
N THR A 32 -22.94 -11.62 -8.07
CA THR A 32 -23.23 -11.91 -9.47
C THR A 32 -23.45 -13.40 -9.66
N SER A 33 -24.02 -13.78 -10.82
CA SER A 33 -24.28 -15.18 -11.16
C SER A 33 -23.01 -16.02 -11.33
N ILE A 34 -21.82 -15.40 -11.31
CA ILE A 34 -20.54 -16.07 -11.54
C ILE A 34 -19.60 -15.78 -10.35
N SER A 35 -19.25 -16.83 -9.60
CA SER A 35 -18.26 -16.75 -8.54
C SER A 35 -16.84 -16.92 -9.10
N VAL A 36 -16.10 -15.82 -9.22
CA VAL A 36 -14.71 -15.84 -9.71
C VAL A 36 -13.73 -15.85 -8.52
N ASN A 37 -12.99 -16.95 -8.37
CA ASN A 37 -12.01 -17.09 -7.28
C ASN A 37 -10.64 -16.48 -7.62
N LYS A 38 -10.23 -16.50 -8.89
CA LYS A 38 -8.90 -16.07 -9.33
C LYS A 38 -8.93 -15.55 -10.76
N VAL A 39 -8.25 -14.44 -10.98
CA VAL A 39 -8.03 -13.85 -12.31
C VAL A 39 -6.53 -13.82 -12.57
N VAL A 40 -6.14 -14.19 -13.80
CA VAL A 40 -4.75 -14.11 -14.28
C VAL A 40 -4.73 -13.22 -15.50
N VAL A 41 -3.98 -12.12 -15.43
CA VAL A 41 -3.83 -11.18 -16.55
C VAL A 41 -2.44 -11.34 -17.13
N VAL A 42 -2.39 -11.70 -18.42
CA VAL A 42 -1.14 -11.96 -19.14
C VAL A 42 -0.68 -10.79 -20.01
N ASN A 43 -1.61 -9.91 -20.42
CA ASN A 43 -1.26 -8.76 -21.26
C ASN A 43 -0.47 -7.72 -20.44
N PRO A 44 0.80 -7.42 -20.78
CA PRO A 44 1.65 -6.54 -19.98
C PRO A 44 1.07 -5.13 -19.79
N LYS A 45 0.44 -4.56 -20.84
CA LYS A 45 -0.18 -3.23 -20.77
C LYS A 45 -1.37 -3.22 -19.81
N LEU A 46 -2.17 -4.29 -19.81
CA LEU A 46 -3.29 -4.40 -18.88
C LEU A 46 -2.80 -4.61 -17.45
N VAL A 47 -1.77 -5.43 -17.23
CA VAL A 47 -1.18 -5.60 -15.91
C VAL A 47 -0.67 -4.27 -15.37
N ASP A 48 0.11 -3.53 -16.16
CA ASP A 48 0.66 -2.24 -15.78
C ASP A 48 -0.45 -1.22 -15.42
N ASN A 49 -1.53 -1.18 -16.18
CA ASN A 49 -2.70 -0.33 -15.88
C ASN A 49 -3.42 -0.76 -14.59
N ILE A 50 -3.66 -2.06 -14.39
CA ILE A 50 -4.31 -2.58 -13.18
C ILE A 50 -3.47 -2.26 -11.95
N LEU A 51 -2.16 -2.47 -12.02
CA LEU A 51 -1.24 -2.18 -10.94
C LEU A 51 -1.18 -0.68 -10.65
N SER A 52 -1.18 0.15 -11.69
CA SER A 52 -1.25 1.61 -11.57
C SER A 52 -2.50 2.06 -10.81
N ILE A 53 -3.68 1.52 -11.16
CA ILE A 53 -4.94 1.83 -10.48
C ILE A 53 -4.88 1.39 -9.01
N LYS A 54 -4.46 0.15 -8.76
CA LYS A 54 -4.33 -0.39 -7.38
C LYS A 54 -3.37 0.45 -6.53
N PHE A 55 -2.26 0.90 -7.11
CA PHE A 55 -1.32 1.79 -6.44
C PHE A 55 -1.97 3.14 -6.15
N GLN A 56 -2.61 3.76 -7.14
CA GLN A 56 -3.25 5.06 -7.03
C GLN A 56 -4.31 5.07 -5.90
N ASP A 57 -5.12 4.01 -5.79
CA ASP A 57 -6.15 3.89 -4.76
C ASP A 57 -5.55 3.87 -3.36
N LYS A 58 -4.51 3.04 -3.15
CA LYS A 58 -3.78 2.97 -1.87
C LYS A 58 -3.06 4.28 -1.57
N PHE A 59 -2.41 4.86 -2.57
CA PHE A 59 -1.68 6.12 -2.43
C PHE A 59 -2.62 7.28 -2.06
N LYS A 60 -3.83 7.34 -2.64
CA LYS A 60 -4.84 8.35 -2.26
C LYS A 60 -5.28 8.20 -0.81
N ALA A 61 -5.47 6.97 -0.33
CA ALA A 61 -5.82 6.71 1.07
C ALA A 61 -4.69 7.17 2.01
N LEU A 62 -3.45 6.78 1.70
CA LEU A 62 -2.25 7.23 2.42
C LEU A 62 -2.12 8.76 2.41
N LEU A 63 -2.30 9.40 1.25
CA LEU A 63 -2.19 10.85 1.11
C LEU A 63 -3.19 11.58 1.99
N ARG A 64 -4.45 11.12 2.03
CA ARG A 64 -5.48 11.70 2.91
C ARG A 64 -5.08 11.63 4.38
N TYR A 65 -4.58 10.48 4.81
CA TYR A 65 -4.14 10.30 6.20
C TYR A 65 -2.90 11.13 6.52
N ALA A 66 -1.92 11.17 5.61
CA ALA A 66 -0.74 12.02 5.75
C ALA A 66 -1.11 13.51 5.84
N GLN A 67 -2.04 13.98 5.00
CA GLN A 67 -2.53 15.36 5.04
C GLN A 67 -3.21 15.70 6.37
N TYR A 68 -4.00 14.78 6.92
CA TYR A 68 -4.60 14.92 8.24
C TYR A 68 -3.50 15.13 9.29
N VAL A 69 -2.52 14.24 9.36
CA VAL A 69 -1.43 14.31 10.36
C VAL A 69 -0.53 15.55 10.18
N ILE A 70 -0.30 16.00 8.95
CA ILE A 70 0.53 17.19 8.70
C ILE A 70 -0.16 18.45 9.22
N ASN A 71 -1.45 18.58 8.94
CA ASN A 71 -2.24 19.78 9.26
C ASN A 71 -2.75 19.82 10.70
N ASP A 72 -2.77 18.68 11.39
CA ASP A 72 -3.19 18.59 12.78
C ASP A 72 -2.07 19.10 13.71
N GLU A 73 -2.36 20.16 14.46
CA GLU A 73 -1.40 20.78 15.40
C GLU A 73 -1.15 19.89 16.63
N ASP A 74 -2.15 19.08 17.00
CA ASP A 74 -2.10 18.17 18.14
C ASP A 74 -1.64 16.75 17.75
N ALA A 75 -1.20 16.57 16.50
CA ALA A 75 -0.68 15.30 16.01
C ALA A 75 0.46 14.77 16.90
N SER A 76 0.36 13.50 17.28
CA SER A 76 1.35 12.84 18.12
C SER A 76 2.47 12.18 17.31
N SER A 77 3.55 11.80 17.99
CA SER A 77 4.60 10.95 17.39
C SER A 77 4.05 9.62 16.88
N THR A 78 3.03 9.07 17.54
CA THR A 78 2.36 7.82 17.12
C THR A 78 1.68 7.99 15.76
N ASP A 79 1.01 9.12 15.54
CA ASP A 79 0.32 9.38 14.27
C ASP A 79 1.32 9.47 13.11
N THR A 80 2.47 10.13 13.33
CA THR A 80 3.55 10.17 12.33
C THR A 80 4.14 8.79 12.04
N ALA A 81 4.31 7.95 13.06
CA ALA A 81 4.84 6.59 12.89
C ALA A 81 3.91 5.71 12.04
N ILE A 82 2.59 5.78 12.27
CA ILE A 82 1.61 5.01 11.49
C ILE A 82 1.70 5.37 10.00
N VAL A 83 1.82 6.66 9.66
CA VAL A 83 1.95 7.09 8.26
C VAL A 83 3.26 6.57 7.65
N LEU A 84 4.37 6.63 8.38
CA LEU A 84 5.67 6.12 7.90
C LEU A 84 5.65 4.61 7.66
N ASP A 85 4.99 3.84 8.53
CA ASP A 85 4.81 2.40 8.36
C ASP A 85 3.98 2.08 7.10
N GLU A 86 2.90 2.81 6.86
CA GLU A 86 2.08 2.63 5.64
C GLU A 86 2.87 3.00 4.37
N VAL A 87 3.71 4.05 4.42
CA VAL A 87 4.66 4.38 3.33
C VAL A 87 5.62 3.21 3.09
N ALA A 88 6.23 2.66 4.14
CA ALA A 88 7.17 1.55 4.04
C ALA A 88 6.50 0.30 3.48
N MET A 89 5.28 -0.01 3.93
CA MET A 89 4.46 -1.09 3.41
C MET A 89 4.20 -0.92 1.91
N LEU A 90 3.76 0.28 1.47
CA LEU A 90 3.44 0.51 0.06
C LEU A 90 4.68 0.43 -0.83
N LYS A 91 5.83 0.93 -0.36
CA LYS A 91 7.13 0.73 -1.04
C LYS A 91 7.47 -0.75 -1.17
N GLY A 92 7.30 -1.54 -0.11
CA GLY A 92 7.55 -2.98 -0.13
C GLY A 92 6.66 -3.71 -1.14
N ILE A 93 5.39 -3.32 -1.26
CA ILE A 93 4.49 -3.86 -2.28
C ILE A 93 4.98 -3.53 -3.68
N LEU A 94 5.38 -2.27 -3.91
CA LEU A 94 5.85 -1.81 -5.21
C LEU A 94 7.09 -2.59 -5.67
N LEU A 95 8.11 -2.65 -4.81
CA LEU A 95 9.40 -3.29 -5.12
C LEU A 95 9.29 -4.82 -5.24
N ASN A 96 8.52 -5.48 -4.37
CA ASN A 96 8.49 -6.95 -4.37
C ASN A 96 7.48 -7.53 -5.35
N ARG A 97 6.32 -6.89 -5.52
CA ARG A 97 5.21 -7.44 -6.32
C ARG A 97 5.03 -6.76 -7.67
N TYR A 98 5.17 -5.44 -7.72
CA TYR A 98 4.80 -4.69 -8.92
C TYR A 98 5.98 -4.49 -9.86
N GLN A 99 7.21 -4.40 -9.36
CA GLN A 99 8.44 -4.20 -10.14
C GLN A 99 8.57 -5.13 -11.34
N LYS A 100 8.16 -6.40 -11.21
CA LYS A 100 8.22 -7.39 -12.30
C LYS A 100 7.34 -7.06 -13.50
N PHE A 101 6.31 -6.24 -13.31
CA PHE A 101 5.26 -6.01 -14.30
C PHE A 101 5.08 -4.52 -14.65
N LEU A 102 5.59 -3.61 -13.82
CA LEU A 102 5.45 -2.18 -14.01
C LEU A 102 6.55 -1.66 -14.95
N SER A 103 6.26 -0.60 -15.70
CA SER A 103 7.34 0.10 -16.41
C SER A 103 8.27 0.81 -15.42
N LYS A 104 9.57 0.88 -15.76
CA LYS A 104 10.58 1.56 -14.93
C LYS A 104 10.23 3.02 -14.64
N GLU A 105 9.68 3.71 -15.64
CA GLU A 105 9.25 5.11 -15.51
C GLU A 105 8.15 5.27 -14.46
N LYS A 106 7.12 4.40 -14.49
CA LYS A 106 6.04 4.42 -13.51
C LYS A 106 6.51 4.02 -12.12
N GLU A 107 7.42 3.04 -12.03
CA GLU A 107 8.01 2.60 -10.77
C GLU A 107 8.75 3.77 -10.10
N MET A 108 9.60 4.46 -10.85
CA MET A 108 10.34 5.62 -10.38
C MET A 108 9.38 6.74 -9.94
N LEU A 109 8.34 7.02 -10.73
CA LEU A 109 7.34 8.03 -10.40
C LEU A 109 6.57 7.69 -9.10
N PHE A 110 6.20 6.42 -8.90
CA PHE A 110 5.52 5.97 -7.68
C PHE A 110 6.43 6.04 -6.44
N LEU A 111 7.70 5.67 -6.57
CA LEU A 111 8.70 5.81 -5.51
C LEU A 111 8.93 7.27 -5.14
N GLN A 112 9.03 8.15 -6.14
CA GLN A 112 9.22 9.59 -5.91
C GLN A 112 8.03 10.19 -5.15
N LYS A 113 6.80 9.84 -5.53
CA LYS A 113 5.59 10.26 -4.81
C LYS A 113 5.60 9.84 -3.34
N LEU A 114 5.98 8.59 -3.07
CA LEU A 114 6.08 8.08 -1.69
C LEU A 114 7.18 8.78 -0.89
N ARG A 115 8.32 9.08 -1.52
CA ARG A 115 9.42 9.81 -0.90
C ARG A 115 9.02 11.23 -0.48
N ILE A 116 8.19 11.91 -1.27
CA ILE A 116 7.70 13.25 -0.91
C ILE A 116 6.87 13.19 0.39
N ILE A 117 5.93 12.23 0.49
CA ILE A 117 5.13 12.04 1.70
C ILE A 117 6.02 11.72 2.90
N GLU A 118 6.95 10.78 2.74
CA GLU A 118 7.88 10.39 3.79
C GLU A 118 8.67 11.59 4.33
N ASN A 119 9.22 12.42 3.44
CA ASN A 119 9.98 13.59 3.84
C ASN A 119 9.13 14.60 4.62
N GLN A 120 7.89 14.83 4.18
CA GLN A 120 6.98 15.75 4.88
C GLN A 120 6.64 15.24 6.29
N ILE A 121 6.35 13.95 6.44
CA ILE A 121 6.03 13.36 7.74
C ILE A 121 7.24 13.36 8.67
N ARG A 122 8.44 13.05 8.17
CA ARG A 122 9.67 13.15 8.98
C ARG A 122 9.94 14.57 9.47
N SER A 123 9.68 15.58 8.64
CA SER A 123 9.79 16.98 9.07
C SER A 123 8.80 17.31 10.19
N LYS A 124 7.56 16.82 10.11
CA LYS A 124 6.54 16.97 11.16
C LYS A 124 6.96 16.25 12.46
N GLU A 125 7.46 15.02 12.36
CA GLU A 125 7.95 14.25 13.50
C GLU A 125 9.08 14.98 14.25
N ILE A 126 10.02 15.59 13.51
CA ILE A 126 11.09 16.41 14.10
C ILE A 126 10.51 17.62 14.83
N ALA A 127 9.53 18.30 14.24
CA ALA A 127 8.88 19.46 14.86
C ALA A 127 8.19 19.08 16.19
N ILE A 128 7.49 17.95 16.23
CA ILE A 128 6.85 17.41 17.44
C ILE A 128 7.89 17.09 18.53
N LYS A 129 9.00 16.44 18.16
CA LYS A 129 10.09 16.14 19.12
C LYS A 129 10.76 17.40 19.66
N MET A 130 10.89 18.44 18.84
CA MET A 130 11.46 19.72 19.28
C MET A 130 10.52 20.46 20.24
N SER A 131 9.20 20.44 20.00
CA SER A 131 8.24 21.09 20.89
C SER A 131 8.13 20.36 22.24
N SER A 132 8.11 19.02 22.24
CA SER A 132 8.09 18.23 23.47
C SER A 132 9.33 18.51 24.33
N PHE A 133 10.52 18.51 23.72
CA PHE A 133 11.77 18.80 24.43
C PHE A 133 11.78 20.19 25.07
N ARG A 134 11.26 21.22 24.38
CA ARG A 134 11.14 22.58 24.94
C ARG A 134 10.26 22.60 26.18
N SER A 135 9.09 21.96 26.12
CA SER A 135 8.16 21.90 27.25
C SER A 135 8.75 21.19 28.49
N GLU A 136 9.54 20.13 28.28
CA GLU A 136 10.27 19.44 29.35
C GLU A 136 11.34 20.34 29.99
N THR A 137 12.06 21.13 29.19
CA THR A 137 13.08 22.05 29.74
C THR A 137 12.48 23.20 30.55
N GLU A 138 11.30 23.70 30.19
CA GLU A 138 10.61 24.76 30.92
C GLU A 138 10.07 24.28 32.26
N THR A 139 9.47 23.09 32.29
CA THR A 139 8.98 22.47 33.54
C THR A 139 10.11 22.20 34.53
N MET A 140 11.27 21.73 34.06
CA MET A 140 12.45 21.52 34.91
C MET A 140 13.04 22.82 35.48
N ARG A 141 12.93 23.95 34.77
CA ARG A 141 13.37 25.26 35.26
C ARG A 141 12.42 25.82 36.33
N SER A 142 11.11 25.65 36.14
CA SER A 142 10.09 26.09 37.10
C SER A 142 10.16 25.30 38.42
N GLY A 143 10.40 23.98 38.34
CA GLY A 143 10.48 23.11 39.52
C GLY A 143 11.68 23.35 40.45
N LYS A 144 12.71 24.06 40.01
CA LYS A 144 13.91 24.39 40.82
C LYS A 144 13.79 25.68 41.65
N SER A 145 12.71 26.45 41.49
CA SER A 145 12.48 27.71 42.23
C SER A 145 11.60 27.55 43.49
N ARG A 146 11.47 26.35 44.04
CA ARG A 146 10.76 26.09 45.29
C ARG A 146 11.67 25.47 46.34
#